data_AF-A0A3A6NGC0-F1
#
_entry.id   AF-A0A3A6NGC0-F1
#
_cell.length_a   1.000
_cell.length_b   1.000
_cell.length_c   1.000
_cell.angle_alpha   90.00
_cell.angle_beta   90.00
_cell.angle_gamma   90.00
#
_symmetry.space_group_name_H-M   'P 1'
#
loop_
_entity.id
_entity.type
_entity.pdbx_description
1 polymer ?
#
loop_
_entity_poly.entity_id
_entity_poly.type
_entity_poly.pdbx_seq_one_letter_code
_entity_poly.pdbx_strand_id
1 'polypeptide(L)'
;MKSFLRAFSVLSGIFLALTPAFAANNKVALSLESGKKTLMRIVTVAGQGGDFSDPVAAVESILDASETNPYLVQIEPGVYPLSRPLAMKPFVTIAGAGQEETLLTGAVSTFSYNESSALIIGADHATLRQITIENTGGGGVSITLYNKGVSPVLEGVTVKASGGRFNYGIYNEHPSSPVMTDVTTKAIGGSYHYGVYNASPP
;
A
#
# COMPACT_ATOMS: atom_id res chain seq x y z
N MET A 1 54.26 -60.71 -26.47
CA MET A 1 55.35 -60.22 -25.60
C MET A 1 54.75 -59.17 -24.65
N LYS A 2 54.59 -59.51 -23.36
CA LYS A 2 54.37 -58.66 -22.15
C LYS A 2 53.17 -57.68 -22.17
N SER A 3 51.98 -58.00 -21.63
CA SER A 3 51.55 -58.05 -20.21
C SER A 3 51.77 -56.77 -19.40
N PHE A 4 50.69 -56.15 -18.88
CA PHE A 4 50.50 -55.55 -17.54
C PHE A 4 49.06 -54.94 -17.49
N LEU A 5 48.02 -55.63 -17.00
CA LEU A 5 47.50 -55.70 -15.61
C LEU A 5 47.06 -54.31 -15.06
N ARG A 6 45.76 -53.97 -14.93
CA ARG A 6 44.86 -54.06 -13.73
C ARG A 6 43.79 -52.95 -13.92
N ALA A 7 42.57 -52.88 -13.38
CA ALA A 7 41.68 -53.73 -12.60
C ALA A 7 40.30 -53.00 -12.53
N PHE A 8 39.22 -53.77 -12.30
CA PHE A 8 37.97 -53.45 -11.58
C PHE A 8 37.39 -52.02 -11.56
N SER A 9 36.13 -51.88 -11.99
CA SER A 9 35.02 -51.50 -11.09
C SER A 9 33.71 -51.36 -11.89
N VAL A 10 32.75 -52.24 -11.57
CA VAL A 10 31.34 -52.07 -11.91
C VAL A 10 30.77 -51.06 -10.93
N LEU A 11 30.23 -49.93 -11.41
CA LEU A 11 29.39 -49.09 -10.57
C LEU A 11 28.07 -48.79 -11.29
N SER A 12 27.04 -49.44 -10.75
CA SER A 12 25.62 -49.31 -11.03
C SER A 12 25.20 -47.85 -11.21
N GLY A 13 24.52 -47.56 -12.32
CA GLY A 13 23.85 -46.29 -12.55
C GLY A 13 22.79 -46.04 -11.48
N ILE A 14 23.00 -45.00 -10.68
CA ILE A 14 22.01 -44.48 -9.76
C ILE A 14 20.96 -43.75 -10.62
N PHE A 15 19.77 -44.33 -10.70
CA PHE A 15 18.56 -43.67 -11.17
C PHE A 15 18.22 -42.57 -10.16
N LEU A 16 18.52 -41.30 -10.49
CA LEU A 16 18.02 -40.16 -9.74
C LEU A 16 16.57 -39.93 -10.18
N ALA A 17 15.62 -40.43 -9.41
CA ALA A 17 14.22 -40.06 -9.57
C ALA A 17 14.08 -38.57 -9.21
N LEU A 18 13.95 -37.69 -10.21
CA LEU A 18 13.43 -36.34 -9.98
C LEU A 18 11.98 -36.47 -9.54
N THR A 19 11.72 -36.38 -8.23
CA THR A 19 10.40 -36.00 -7.76
C THR A 19 10.25 -34.48 -8.01
N PRO A 20 9.15 -34.02 -8.62
CA PRO A 20 8.87 -32.59 -8.63
C PRO A 20 8.57 -32.17 -7.19
N ALA A 21 9.47 -31.39 -6.61
CA ALA A 21 9.23 -30.74 -5.34
C ALA A 21 8.08 -29.75 -5.53
N PHE A 22 6.89 -30.08 -5.01
CA PHE A 22 5.83 -29.11 -4.82
C PHE A 22 6.37 -28.02 -3.87
N ALA A 23 6.29 -26.76 -4.31
CA ALA A 23 6.77 -25.61 -3.55
C ALA A 23 6.22 -25.64 -2.12
N ALA A 24 7.12 -25.65 -1.15
CA ALA A 24 6.76 -25.61 0.26
C ALA A 24 6.00 -24.31 0.55
N ASN A 25 4.79 -24.43 1.08
CA ASN A 25 4.04 -23.32 1.68
C ASN A 25 4.91 -22.67 2.76
N ASN A 26 5.52 -21.53 2.46
CA ASN A 26 6.17 -20.68 3.45
C ASN A 26 5.09 -20.05 4.34
N LYS A 27 4.63 -20.81 5.34
CA LYS A 27 3.95 -20.24 6.50
C LYS A 27 5.02 -19.58 7.36
N VAL A 28 5.10 -18.26 7.32
CA VAL A 28 5.91 -17.51 8.29
C VAL A 28 5.31 -17.76 9.68
N ALA A 29 6.00 -18.58 10.47
CA ALA A 29 5.71 -18.74 11.88
C ALA A 29 6.33 -17.54 12.62
N LEU A 30 5.55 -16.48 12.75
CA LEU A 30 5.86 -15.42 13.71
C LEU A 30 5.79 -16.03 15.11
N SER A 31 6.94 -16.08 15.79
CA SER A 31 7.04 -16.45 17.21
C SER A 31 6.16 -15.50 18.02
N LEU A 32 5.10 -16.03 18.63
CA LEU A 32 4.16 -15.25 19.43
C LEU A 32 4.58 -15.31 20.89
N GLU A 33 5.18 -14.21 21.35
CA GLU A 33 5.18 -13.91 22.77
C GLU A 33 3.73 -13.63 23.21
N SER A 34 3.39 -14.12 24.39
CA SER A 34 2.03 -14.20 24.94
C SER A 34 1.30 -12.85 24.97
N GLY A 35 0.44 -12.60 23.98
CA GLY A 35 -0.54 -11.52 23.96
C GLY A 35 -1.54 -11.78 22.84
N LYS A 36 -2.80 -12.03 23.20
CA LYS A 36 -4.01 -12.16 22.35
C LYS A 36 -3.74 -12.03 20.84
N LYS A 37 -3.45 -13.14 20.16
CA LYS A 37 -3.29 -13.17 18.70
C LYS A 37 -4.65 -12.92 18.06
N THR A 38 -4.98 -11.66 17.81
CA THR A 38 -6.10 -11.32 16.94
C THR A 38 -5.75 -11.78 15.53
N LEU A 39 -6.56 -12.69 14.97
CA LEU A 39 -6.43 -13.06 13.57
C LEU A 39 -6.80 -11.82 12.74
N MET A 40 -5.81 -11.20 12.09
CA MET A 40 -6.10 -10.12 11.15
C MET A 40 -6.80 -10.71 9.94
N ARG A 41 -7.95 -10.12 9.57
CA ARG A 41 -8.65 -10.48 8.33
C ARG A 41 -7.93 -9.78 7.18
N ILE A 42 -7.48 -10.54 6.20
CA ILE A 42 -6.72 -10.03 5.06
C ILE A 42 -7.64 -9.98 3.85
N VAL A 43 -7.70 -8.83 3.20
CA VAL A 43 -8.30 -8.62 1.88
C VAL A 43 -7.17 -8.34 0.91
N THR A 44 -7.04 -9.15 -0.14
CA THR A 44 -5.93 -9.04 -1.09
C THR A 44 -6.36 -8.28 -2.34
N VAL A 45 -5.57 -7.29 -2.74
CA VAL A 45 -5.74 -6.55 -3.98
C VAL A 45 -4.58 -6.87 -4.90
N ALA A 46 -4.88 -7.40 -6.08
CA ALA A 46 -3.87 -7.70 -7.08
C ALA A 46 -4.45 -7.53 -8.49
N GLY A 47 -3.59 -7.19 -9.46
CA GLY A 47 -4.01 -7.10 -10.86
C GLY A 47 -4.63 -8.42 -11.38
N GLN A 48 -4.22 -9.57 -10.83
CA GLN A 48 -4.81 -10.88 -11.05
C GLN A 48 -4.69 -11.74 -9.79
N GLY A 49 -5.68 -12.59 -9.51
CA GLY A 49 -5.63 -13.59 -8.44
C GLY A 49 -5.82 -13.08 -7.01
N GLY A 50 -6.03 -11.78 -6.81
CA GLY A 50 -6.47 -11.21 -5.53
C GLY A 50 -7.98 -11.33 -5.33
N ASP A 51 -8.46 -11.05 -4.11
CA ASP A 51 -9.90 -10.96 -3.81
C ASP A 51 -10.55 -9.81 -4.60
N PHE A 52 -9.78 -8.74 -4.83
CA PHE A 52 -10.17 -7.58 -5.62
C PHE A 52 -9.06 -7.18 -6.59
N SER A 53 -9.44 -6.53 -7.69
CA SER A 53 -8.51 -5.84 -8.60
C SER A 53 -8.49 -4.33 -8.42
N ASP A 54 -9.49 -3.78 -7.71
CA ASP A 54 -9.63 -2.35 -7.43
C ASP A 54 -9.44 -2.09 -5.91
N PRO A 55 -8.42 -1.31 -5.51
CA PRO A 55 -8.21 -0.92 -4.11
C PRO A 55 -9.42 -0.24 -3.47
N VAL A 56 -10.20 0.54 -4.23
CA VAL A 56 -11.38 1.21 -3.68
C VAL A 56 -12.45 0.18 -3.33
N ALA A 57 -12.78 -0.72 -4.26
CA ALA A 57 -13.74 -1.80 -4.01
C ALA A 57 -13.33 -2.68 -2.82
N ALA A 58 -12.04 -2.97 -2.65
CA ALA A 58 -11.52 -3.76 -1.54
C ALA A 58 -11.81 -3.09 -0.19
N VAL A 59 -11.47 -1.81 -0.04
CA VAL A 59 -11.73 -1.06 1.19
C VAL A 59 -13.23 -0.91 1.42
N GLU A 60 -14.02 -0.69 0.37
CA GLU A 60 -15.48 -0.57 0.49
C GLU A 60 -16.17 -1.85 0.94
N SER A 61 -15.64 -3.02 0.57
CA SER A 61 -16.18 -4.33 0.94
C SER A 61 -16.17 -4.60 2.45
N ILE A 62 -15.32 -3.88 3.20
CA ILE A 62 -15.16 -4.04 4.65
C ILE A 62 -16.25 -3.23 5.37
N LEU A 63 -17.24 -3.90 5.96
CA LEU A 63 -18.40 -3.23 6.57
C LEU A 63 -18.37 -3.21 8.11
N ASP A 64 -17.56 -4.07 8.73
CA ASP A 64 -17.61 -4.39 10.17
C ASP A 64 -16.25 -4.17 10.88
N ALA A 65 -15.37 -3.36 10.30
CA ALA A 65 -14.08 -3.02 10.91
C ALA A 65 -14.27 -2.32 12.27
N SER A 66 -13.55 -2.80 13.28
CA SER A 66 -13.56 -2.25 14.63
C SER A 66 -12.24 -2.57 15.33
N GLU A 67 -12.01 -2.00 16.51
CA GLU A 67 -10.82 -2.29 17.33
C GLU A 67 -10.64 -3.80 17.59
N THR A 68 -11.74 -4.53 17.79
CA THR A 68 -11.74 -5.98 18.01
C THR A 68 -11.81 -6.80 16.71
N ASN A 69 -12.02 -6.15 15.57
CA ASN A 69 -12.11 -6.76 14.25
C ASN A 69 -11.32 -5.94 13.21
N PRO A 70 -9.97 -5.86 13.34
CA PRO A 70 -9.14 -5.10 12.43
C PRO A 70 -8.94 -5.84 11.10
N TYR A 71 -8.81 -5.06 10.02
CA TYR A 71 -8.57 -5.57 8.69
C TYR A 71 -7.22 -5.10 8.14
N LEU A 72 -6.58 -5.96 7.34
CA LEU A 72 -5.46 -5.63 6.47
C LEU A 72 -5.93 -5.71 5.02
N VAL A 73 -5.87 -4.61 4.30
CA VAL A 73 -5.94 -4.58 2.84
C VAL A 73 -4.51 -4.64 2.31
N GLN A 74 -4.12 -5.81 1.81
CA GLN A 74 -2.78 -6.03 1.23
C GLN A 74 -2.87 -5.79 -0.28
N ILE A 75 -2.14 -4.81 -0.78
CA ILE A 75 -2.07 -4.46 -2.20
C ILE A 75 -0.74 -4.99 -2.74
N GLU A 76 -0.82 -5.93 -3.67
CA GLU A 76 0.33 -6.55 -4.32
C GLU A 76 1.06 -5.54 -5.24
N PRO A 77 2.31 -5.83 -5.66
CA PRO A 77 3.04 -4.96 -6.57
C PRO A 77 2.24 -4.65 -7.84
N GLY A 78 2.32 -3.40 -8.30
CA GLY A 78 1.62 -2.96 -9.49
C GLY A 78 1.19 -1.50 -9.45
N VAL A 79 0.61 -1.08 -10.57
CA VAL A 79 0.02 0.24 -10.76
C VAL A 79 -1.49 0.11 -10.76
N TYR A 80 -2.15 0.84 -9.87
CA TYR A 80 -3.60 0.80 -9.66
C TYR A 80 -4.19 2.20 -9.90
N PRO A 81 -4.70 2.46 -11.12
CA PRO A 81 -5.45 3.68 -11.40
C PRO A 81 -6.76 3.68 -10.63
N LEU A 82 -6.99 4.72 -9.84
CA LEU A 82 -8.22 4.91 -9.08
C LEU A 82 -9.20 5.75 -9.90
N SER A 83 -10.37 5.19 -10.18
CA SER A 83 -11.46 5.89 -10.90
C SER A 83 -12.22 6.88 -10.01
N ARG A 84 -12.03 6.78 -8.69
CA ARG A 84 -12.63 7.63 -7.65
C ARG A 84 -11.71 7.66 -6.42
N PRO A 85 -11.87 8.63 -5.51
CA PRO A 85 -11.07 8.70 -4.30
C PRO A 85 -11.17 7.43 -3.45
N LEU A 86 -10.06 6.99 -2.86
CA LEU A 86 -10.04 5.93 -1.87
C LEU A 86 -10.23 6.56 -0.48
N ALA A 87 -11.37 6.27 0.14
CA ALA A 87 -11.63 6.65 1.53
C ALA A 87 -11.12 5.55 2.47
N MET A 88 -10.16 5.88 3.33
CA MET A 88 -9.70 4.99 4.39
C MET A 88 -10.84 4.73 5.38
N LYS A 89 -10.78 3.60 6.08
CA LYS A 89 -11.77 3.24 7.11
C LYS A 89 -11.08 3.02 8.45
N PRO A 90 -11.72 3.40 9.58
CA PRO A 90 -11.17 3.10 10.90
C PRO A 90 -10.88 1.62 11.10
N PHE A 91 -9.78 1.32 11.79
CA PHE A 91 -9.30 -0.04 12.07
C PHE A 91 -8.95 -0.87 10.82
N VAL A 92 -8.75 -0.19 9.68
CA VAL A 92 -8.24 -0.79 8.45
C VAL A 92 -6.81 -0.31 8.22
N THR A 93 -5.90 -1.26 8.06
CA THR A 93 -4.55 -1.02 7.54
C THR A 93 -4.55 -1.27 6.03
N ILE A 94 -4.11 -0.30 5.24
CA ILE A 94 -3.87 -0.46 3.80
C ILE A 94 -2.36 -0.51 3.61
N ALA A 95 -1.86 -1.64 3.12
CA ALA A 95 -0.43 -1.87 2.93
C ALA A 95 -0.15 -2.18 1.46
N GLY A 96 0.74 -1.41 0.84
CA GLY A 96 1.36 -1.84 -0.41
C GLY A 96 2.46 -2.88 -0.16
N ALA A 97 3.07 -3.35 -1.25
CA ALA A 97 4.22 -4.24 -1.23
C ALA A 97 5.56 -3.50 -1.00
N GLY A 98 5.55 -2.17 -1.07
CA GLY A 98 6.73 -1.30 -0.97
C GLY A 98 6.51 0.04 -1.66
N GLN A 99 7.26 1.07 -1.26
CA GLN A 99 7.20 2.41 -1.87
C GLN A 99 7.52 2.38 -3.37
N GLU A 100 8.39 1.49 -3.82
CA GLU A 100 8.77 1.35 -5.23
C GLU A 100 7.97 0.28 -5.98
N GLU A 101 7.13 -0.48 -5.26
CA GLU A 101 6.46 -1.67 -5.77
C GLU A 101 4.96 -1.43 -6.04
N THR A 102 4.30 -0.63 -5.20
CA THR A 102 2.86 -0.35 -5.31
C THR A 102 2.61 1.13 -5.55
N LEU A 103 1.93 1.44 -6.66
CA LEU A 103 1.53 2.78 -7.05
C LEU A 103 0.01 2.89 -7.16
N LEU A 104 -0.61 3.75 -6.34
CA LEU A 104 -1.96 4.24 -6.58
C LEU A 104 -1.89 5.54 -7.38
N THR A 105 -2.65 5.65 -8.47
CA THR A 105 -2.60 6.85 -9.33
C THR A 105 -3.99 7.35 -9.69
N GLY A 106 -4.14 8.66 -9.85
CA GLY A 106 -5.38 9.29 -10.28
C GLY A 106 -5.20 10.73 -10.69
N ALA A 107 -6.26 11.32 -11.26
CA ALA A 107 -6.28 12.71 -11.71
C ALA A 107 -7.45 13.46 -11.08
N VAL A 108 -7.47 13.54 -9.75
CA VAL A 108 -8.53 14.21 -8.99
C VAL A 108 -8.15 15.65 -8.70
N SER A 109 -9.01 16.58 -9.09
CA SER A 109 -8.86 18.00 -8.78
C SER A 109 -10.18 18.75 -8.93
N THR A 110 -10.39 19.78 -8.10
CA THR A 110 -11.51 20.71 -8.25
C THR A 110 -11.02 22.15 -8.09
N PHE A 111 -11.87 23.09 -7.67
CA PHE A 111 -11.48 24.43 -7.24
C PHE A 111 -11.59 24.63 -5.72
N SER A 112 -11.85 23.54 -4.97
CA SER A 112 -12.09 23.56 -3.53
C SER A 112 -10.89 22.99 -2.76
N TYR A 113 -10.60 23.55 -1.59
CA TYR A 113 -9.58 23.09 -0.66
C TYR A 113 -10.15 22.05 0.33
N ASN A 114 -10.80 21.00 -0.18
CA ASN A 114 -11.44 19.97 0.64
C ASN A 114 -11.31 18.57 0.01
N GLU A 115 -11.96 17.57 0.60
CA GLU A 115 -11.88 16.17 0.19
C GLU A 115 -12.24 15.90 -1.28
N SER A 116 -13.02 16.78 -1.93
CA SER A 116 -13.38 16.62 -3.35
C SER A 116 -12.19 16.75 -4.30
N SER A 117 -11.11 17.40 -3.85
CA SER A 117 -9.84 17.53 -4.59
C SER A 117 -8.83 16.43 -4.25
N ALA A 118 -9.18 15.47 -3.39
CA ALA A 118 -8.28 14.48 -2.84
C ALA A 118 -8.36 13.12 -3.53
N LEU A 119 -7.22 12.47 -3.74
CA LEU A 119 -7.18 11.08 -4.23
C LEU A 119 -7.36 10.07 -3.09
N ILE A 120 -6.80 10.36 -1.92
CA ILE A 120 -6.95 9.57 -0.69
C ILE A 120 -7.59 10.44 0.40
N ILE A 121 -8.58 9.90 1.09
CA ILE A 121 -9.24 10.54 2.23
C ILE A 121 -8.90 9.75 3.49
N GLY A 122 -8.28 10.41 4.47
CA GLY A 122 -7.85 9.79 5.73
C GLY A 122 -9.01 9.39 6.65
N ALA A 123 -8.71 8.56 7.64
CA ALA A 123 -9.63 8.17 8.71
C ALA A 123 -8.86 7.94 10.02
N ASP A 124 -9.51 8.15 11.17
CA ASP A 124 -8.92 7.81 12.47
C ASP A 124 -8.73 6.31 12.63
N HIS A 125 -7.74 5.89 13.41
CA HIS A 125 -7.40 4.48 13.65
C HIS A 125 -7.10 3.68 12.38
N ALA A 126 -6.81 4.36 11.27
CA ALA A 126 -6.44 3.74 10.02
C ALA A 126 -4.94 3.92 9.78
N THR A 127 -4.32 2.94 9.11
CA THR A 127 -2.89 2.98 8.76
C THR A 127 -2.73 2.85 7.25
N LEU A 128 -1.89 3.68 6.65
CA LEU A 128 -1.47 3.58 5.25
C LEU A 128 0.04 3.39 5.22
N ARG A 129 0.51 2.33 4.57
CA ARG A 129 1.94 2.00 4.62
C ARG A 129 2.51 1.36 3.37
N GLN A 130 3.82 1.54 3.19
CA GLN A 130 4.63 0.87 2.17
C GLN A 130 4.06 1.03 0.76
N ILE A 131 3.74 2.26 0.37
CA ILE A 131 3.01 2.55 -0.88
C ILE A 131 3.36 3.92 -1.43
N THR A 132 3.33 4.05 -2.76
CA THR A 132 3.36 5.34 -3.45
C THR A 132 1.96 5.72 -3.94
N ILE A 133 1.60 7.00 -3.80
CA ILE A 133 0.36 7.58 -4.30
C ILE A 133 0.69 8.79 -5.16
N GLU A 134 0.08 8.89 -6.33
CA GLU A 134 0.30 9.99 -7.27
C GLU A 134 -1.03 10.57 -7.73
N ASN A 135 -1.24 11.87 -7.44
CA ASN A 135 -2.34 12.64 -8.00
C ASN A 135 -1.81 13.65 -9.02
N THR A 136 -2.32 13.59 -10.24
CA THR A 136 -1.97 14.48 -11.36
C THR A 136 -3.14 15.37 -11.79
N GLY A 137 -4.06 15.68 -10.87
CA GLY A 137 -5.28 16.44 -11.17
C GLY A 137 -4.99 17.84 -11.75
N GLY A 138 -5.46 18.10 -12.97
CA GLY A 138 -5.13 19.31 -13.76
C GLY A 138 -5.90 20.59 -13.44
N GLY A 139 -6.74 20.59 -12.40
CA GLY A 139 -7.67 21.67 -12.06
C GLY A 139 -7.08 22.79 -11.20
N GLY A 140 -7.94 23.42 -10.39
CA GLY A 140 -7.52 24.48 -9.47
C GLY A 140 -6.68 23.93 -8.31
N VAL A 141 -7.21 22.95 -7.60
CA VAL A 141 -6.61 22.34 -6.41
C VAL A 141 -6.50 20.83 -6.64
N SER A 142 -5.30 20.28 -6.44
CA SER A 142 -5.02 18.84 -6.46
C SER A 142 -4.39 18.43 -5.13
N ILE A 143 -5.01 17.47 -4.45
CA ILE A 143 -4.59 16.98 -3.14
C ILE A 143 -4.33 15.47 -3.26
N THR A 144 -3.17 14.99 -2.82
CA THR A 144 -2.91 13.54 -2.89
C THR A 144 -3.56 12.82 -1.72
N LEU A 145 -3.33 13.31 -0.50
CA LEU A 145 -3.92 12.77 0.73
C LEU A 145 -4.52 13.91 1.56
N TYR A 146 -5.79 13.78 1.91
CA TYR A 146 -6.53 14.78 2.68
C TYR A 146 -7.03 14.20 4.01
N ASN A 147 -6.67 14.86 5.11
CA ASN A 147 -7.12 14.53 6.46
C ASN A 147 -8.07 15.62 6.95
N LYS A 148 -9.35 15.26 7.12
CA LYS A 148 -10.42 16.16 7.56
C LYS A 148 -10.75 15.93 9.03
N GLY A 149 -10.05 16.62 9.94
CA GLY A 149 -10.20 16.41 11.38
C GLY A 149 -9.94 14.97 11.84
N VAL A 150 -9.07 14.25 11.13
CA VAL A 150 -8.72 12.84 11.40
C VAL A 150 -7.20 12.68 11.44
N SER A 151 -6.73 11.66 12.14
CA SER A 151 -5.31 11.46 12.44
C SER A 151 -4.85 10.04 12.10
N PRO A 152 -4.79 9.66 10.81
CA PRO A 152 -4.26 8.37 10.41
C PRO A 152 -2.77 8.23 10.72
N VAL A 153 -2.28 6.99 10.67
CA VAL A 153 -0.85 6.65 10.72
C VAL A 153 -0.34 6.43 9.29
N LEU A 154 0.73 7.12 8.91
CA LEU A 154 1.37 7.00 7.60
C LEU A 154 2.81 6.47 7.79
N GLU A 155 3.14 5.31 7.23
CA GLU A 155 4.43 4.63 7.44
C GLU A 155 5.08 4.18 6.12
N GLY A 156 6.23 4.76 5.76
CA GLY A 156 6.87 4.41 4.50
C GLY A 156 5.95 4.71 3.32
N VAL A 157 5.38 5.93 3.28
CA VAL A 157 4.47 6.38 2.23
C VAL A 157 5.16 7.44 1.38
N THR A 158 5.05 7.33 0.06
CA THR A 158 5.46 8.40 -0.86
C THR A 158 4.22 9.03 -1.48
N VAL A 159 4.06 10.34 -1.39
CA VAL A 159 2.96 11.08 -2.06
C VAL A 159 3.52 12.02 -3.13
N LYS A 160 2.88 12.04 -4.30
CA LYS A 160 3.25 12.89 -5.43
C LYS A 160 2.03 13.71 -5.87
N ALA A 161 2.13 15.02 -5.80
CA ALA A 161 1.06 15.94 -6.19
C ALA A 161 1.51 16.82 -7.36
N SER A 162 0.72 16.87 -8.43
CA SER A 162 1.00 17.71 -9.60
C SER A 162 -0.26 18.01 -10.41
N GLY A 163 -0.13 18.86 -11.44
CA GLY A 163 -1.20 19.18 -12.38
C GLY A 163 -2.06 20.38 -11.98
N GLY A 164 -2.27 20.59 -10.68
CA GLY A 164 -3.12 21.67 -10.19
C GLY A 164 -2.45 23.03 -10.21
N ARG A 165 -3.24 24.11 -10.10
CA ARG A 165 -2.71 25.44 -9.72
C ARG A 165 -2.16 25.43 -8.30
N PHE A 166 -2.82 24.69 -7.40
CA PHE A 166 -2.38 24.40 -6.04
C PHE A 166 -2.20 22.89 -5.91
N ASN A 167 -1.01 22.45 -5.52
CA ASN A 167 -0.68 21.04 -5.37
C ASN A 167 -0.33 20.73 -3.91
N TYR A 168 -1.07 19.82 -3.28
CA TYR A 168 -0.83 19.39 -1.90
C TYR A 168 -0.50 17.90 -1.88
N GLY A 169 0.66 17.55 -1.33
CA GLY A 169 1.00 16.15 -1.03
C GLY A 169 0.06 15.62 0.06
N ILE A 170 0.28 16.09 1.29
CA ILE A 170 -0.59 15.81 2.44
C ILE A 170 -1.20 17.13 2.92
N TYR A 171 -2.53 17.19 2.98
CA TYR A 171 -3.28 18.31 3.53
C TYR A 171 -3.95 17.85 4.82
N ASN A 172 -3.58 18.46 5.94
CA ASN A 172 -4.15 18.23 7.27
C ASN A 172 -5.04 19.40 7.66
N GLU A 173 -6.35 19.22 7.53
CA GLU A 173 -7.33 20.19 7.99
C GLU A 173 -7.55 20.03 9.50
N HIS A 174 -7.46 21.14 10.24
CA HIS A 174 -7.72 21.16 11.68
C HIS A 174 -9.02 20.40 12.04
N PRO A 175 -9.04 19.59 13.11
CA PRO A 175 -7.99 19.35 14.11
C PRO A 175 -7.05 18.15 13.81
N SER A 176 -6.79 17.82 12.53
CA SER A 176 -5.97 16.65 12.17
C SER A 176 -4.55 16.69 12.76
N SER A 177 -4.09 15.54 13.27
CA SER A 177 -2.74 15.35 13.80
C SER A 177 -2.19 13.95 13.43
N PRO A 178 -2.04 13.63 12.13
CA PRO A 178 -1.54 12.32 11.71
C PRO A 178 -0.11 12.06 12.18
N VAL A 179 0.21 10.79 12.40
CA VAL A 179 1.60 10.34 12.64
C VAL A 179 2.22 9.98 11.30
N MET A 180 3.42 10.50 11.02
CA MET A 180 4.11 10.31 9.74
C MET A 180 5.54 9.82 9.98
N THR A 181 5.81 8.57 9.63
CA THR A 181 7.11 7.92 9.74
C THR A 181 7.59 7.51 8.35
N ASP A 182 8.82 7.88 7.98
CA ASP A 182 9.41 7.57 6.67
C ASP A 182 8.54 8.01 5.48
N VAL A 183 7.91 9.18 5.62
CA VAL A 183 7.07 9.77 4.58
C VAL A 183 7.90 10.66 3.66
N THR A 184 7.80 10.42 2.35
CA THR A 184 8.37 11.30 1.31
C THR A 184 7.24 12.03 0.59
N THR A 185 7.38 13.34 0.42
CA THR A 185 6.40 14.16 -0.33
C THR A 185 7.06 14.87 -1.50
N LYS A 186 6.39 14.86 -2.66
CA LYS A 186 6.80 15.59 -3.85
C LYS A 186 5.60 16.31 -4.46
N ALA A 187 5.39 17.56 -4.06
CA ALA A 187 4.44 18.44 -4.71
C ALA A 187 5.17 19.36 -5.70
N ILE A 188 4.76 19.37 -6.97
CA ILE A 188 5.44 20.13 -8.03
C ILE A 188 4.46 20.82 -8.98
N GLY A 189 4.95 21.85 -9.68
CA GLY A 189 4.16 22.61 -10.65
C GLY A 189 3.21 23.61 -10.00
N GLY A 190 2.27 24.13 -10.80
CA GLY A 190 1.27 25.10 -10.37
C GLY A 190 1.85 26.45 -9.92
N SER A 191 1.01 27.28 -9.32
CA SER A 191 1.41 28.51 -8.63
C SER A 191 1.91 28.24 -7.21
N TYR A 192 1.33 27.23 -6.54
CA TYR A 192 1.68 26.86 -5.17
C TYR A 192 1.77 25.34 -5.06
N HIS A 193 2.76 24.85 -4.33
CA HIS A 193 2.94 23.43 -4.07
C HIS A 193 3.47 23.22 -2.65
N TYR A 194 2.79 22.37 -1.89
CA TYR A 194 3.12 22.07 -0.50
C TYR A 194 3.27 20.56 -0.33
N GLY A 195 4.42 20.12 0.20
CA GLY A 195 4.63 18.71 0.53
C GLY A 195 3.67 18.25 1.63
N VAL A 196 3.69 18.95 2.76
CA VAL A 196 2.77 18.79 3.88
C VAL A 196 2.22 20.17 4.24
N TYR A 197 0.90 20.28 4.37
CA TYR A 197 0.21 21.51 4.71
C TYR A 197 -0.74 21.28 5.89
N ASN A 198 -0.56 22.03 6.97
CA ASN A 198 -1.47 22.02 8.12
C ASN A 198 -2.32 23.29 8.05
N ALA A 199 -3.63 23.14 7.86
CA ALA A 199 -4.56 24.26 7.84
C ALA A 199 -5.04 24.57 9.26
N SER A 200 -5.02 25.85 9.63
CA SER A 200 -5.68 26.35 10.84
C SER A 200 -7.21 26.27 10.70
N PRO A 201 -7.97 26.38 11.80
CA PRO A 201 -9.40 26.66 11.72
C PRO A 201 -9.66 27.90 10.82
N PRO A 202 -10.83 27.98 10.17
CA PRO A 202 -11.28 29.21 9.54
C PRO A 202 -11.45 30.36 10.54
#